data_AF-A0A4R2QB57-F1
#
_entry.id   AF-A0A4R2QB57-F1
#
_cell.length_a   1.000
_cell.length_b   1.000
_cell.length_c   1.000
_cell.angle_alpha   90.00
_cell.angle_beta   90.00
_cell.angle_gamma   90.00
#
_symmetry.space_group_name_H-M   'P 1'
#
loop_
_entity.id
_entity.type
_entity.pdbx_description
1 polymer ?
#
loop_
_entity_poly.entity_id
_entity_poly.type
_entity_poly.pdbx_seq_one_letter_code
_entity_poly.pdbx_strand_id
1 'polypeptide(L)' 'MNDRCENGAAPVHDARVLTGNDNTACIVLDGVSYTLRITRTGKLILTK' A
#
# COMPACT_ATOMS: atom_id res chain seq x y z
N MET A 1 -3.31 -15.14 22.76
CA MET A 1 -4.40 -14.53 21.97
C MET A 1 -4.42 -13.04 22.26
N ASN A 2 -3.57 -12.25 21.60
CA ASN A 2 -3.52 -10.80 21.81
C ASN A 2 -3.58 -10.10 20.45
N ASP A 3 -4.78 -10.09 19.85
CA ASP A 3 -5.08 -9.36 18.63
C ASP A 3 -6.25 -8.41 18.92
N ARG A 4 -5.99 -7.38 19.71
CA ARG A 4 -6.85 -6.19 19.77
C ARG A 4 -6.18 -5.10 18.96
N CYS A 5 -6.63 -4.90 17.73
CA CYS A 5 -6.40 -3.67 17.00
C CYS A 5 -7.72 -2.89 16.98
N GLU A 6 -7.91 -2.08 18.02
CA GLU A 6 -8.92 -1.02 18.04
C GLU A 6 -8.37 0.17 17.21
N ASN A 7 -8.73 0.23 15.93
CA ASN A 7 -8.82 1.50 15.24
C ASN A 7 -9.83 1.35 14.10
N GLY A 8 -11.10 1.35 14.46
CA GLY A 8 -12.20 1.28 13.51
C GLY A 8 -12.24 2.54 12.65
N ALA A 9 -11.70 2.45 11.43
CA ALA A 9 -12.25 3.05 10.20
C ALA A 9 -11.24 3.14 9.03
N ALA A 10 -9.97 2.75 9.19
CA ALA A 10 -9.05 2.76 8.05
C ALA A 10 -9.20 1.46 7.22
N PRO A 11 -9.50 1.54 5.92
CA PRO A 11 -9.53 0.36 5.07
C PRO A 11 -8.12 -0.24 5.00
N VAL A 12 -7.98 -1.47 5.48
CA VAL A 12 -6.73 -2.22 5.38
C VAL A 12 -6.67 -2.84 3.99
N HIS A 13 -5.75 -2.37 3.16
CA HIS A 13 -5.49 -2.93 1.85
C HIS A 13 -4.14 -3.65 1.85
N ASP A 14 -4.15 -4.86 1.30
CA ASP A 14 -2.93 -5.65 1.16
C ASP A 14 -2.06 -5.04 0.05
N ALA A 15 -0.83 -4.66 0.38
CA ALA A 15 0.07 -3.98 -0.56
C ALA A 15 0.36 -4.83 -1.80
N ARG A 16 0.37 -6.16 -1.65
CA ARG A 16 0.58 -7.10 -2.75
C ARG A 16 -0.63 -7.14 -3.69
N VAL A 17 -1.83 -6.97 -3.15
CA VAL A 17 -3.05 -6.87 -3.95
C VAL A 17 -3.08 -5.55 -4.71
N LEU A 18 -2.66 -4.45 -4.08
CA LEU A 18 -2.56 -3.14 -4.74
C LEU A 18 -1.50 -3.11 -5.85
N THR A 19 -0.38 -3.82 -5.69
CA THR A 19 0.75 -3.81 -6.63
C THR A 19 0.75 -4.92 -7.67
N GLY A 20 -0.14 -5.90 -7.55
CA GLY A 20 -0.20 -7.03 -8.46
C GLY A 20 1.14 -7.78 -8.55
N ASN A 21 1.40 -8.35 -9.72
CA ASN A 21 2.54 -9.24 -9.93
C ASN A 21 3.88 -8.50 -10.06
N ASP A 22 3.85 -7.22 -10.43
CA ASP A 22 5.05 -6.40 -10.72
C ASP A 22 5.54 -5.59 -9.51
N ASN A 23 4.94 -5.81 -8.33
CA ASN A 23 5.28 -5.11 -7.09
C ASN A 23 5.25 -3.57 -7.23
N THR A 24 4.54 -3.05 -8.23
CA THR A 24 4.43 -1.63 -8.58
C THR A 24 2.98 -1.29 -8.92
N ALA A 25 2.43 -0.22 -8.35
CA ALA A 25 1.09 0.30 -8.61
C ALA A 25 1.12 1.81 -8.84
N CYS A 26 0.19 2.32 -9.64
CA CYS A 26 -0.10 3.75 -9.71
C CYS A 26 -1.32 4.08 -8.85
N ILE A 27 -1.17 5.05 -7.96
CA ILE A 27 -2.22 5.57 -7.09
C ILE A 27 -2.43 7.03 -7.48
N VAL A 28 -3.66 7.39 -7.84
CA VAL A 28 -4.01 8.78 -8.09
C VAL A 28 -4.61 9.37 -6.82
N LEU A 29 -3.97 10.41 -6.28
CA LEU A 29 -4.45 11.17 -5.13
C LEU A 29 -4.52 12.64 -5.54
N ASP A 30 -5.72 13.24 -5.45
CA ASP A 30 -5.98 14.63 -5.84
C ASP A 30 -5.51 14.99 -7.29
N GLY A 31 -5.62 14.03 -8.21
CA GLY A 31 -5.19 14.18 -9.61
C GLY A 31 -3.68 14.06 -9.82
N VAL A 32 -2.91 13.84 -8.75
CA VAL A 32 -1.48 13.56 -8.82
C VAL A 32 -1.30 12.05 -8.85
N SER A 33 -0.55 11.57 -9.85
CA SER A 33 -0.16 10.17 -9.94
C SER A 33 1.03 9.91 -9.04
N TYR A 34 0.91 8.92 -8.17
CA TYR A 34 1.98 8.41 -7.33
C TYR A 34 2.26 6.96 -7.71
N THR A 35 3.52 6.61 -7.76
CA THR A 35 3.98 5.23 -7.92
C THR A 35 4.24 4.61 -6.55
N LEU A 36 3.42 3.65 -6.17
CA LEU A 36 3.64 2.76 -5.03
C LEU A 36 4.48 1.57 -5.49
N ARG A 37 5.56 1.26 -4.78
CA ARG A 37 6.41 0.08 -5.07
C ARG A 37 6.79 -0.65 -3.79
N ILE A 38 6.78 -1.99 -3.85
CA ILE A 38 7.32 -2.85 -2.80
C ILE A 38 8.79 -3.13 -3.10
N THR A 39 9.68 -2.81 -2.16
CA THR A 39 11.11 -3.14 -2.28
C THR A 39 11.35 -4.62 -1.98
N ARG A 40 12.51 -5.14 -2.42
CA ARG A 40 12.96 -6.49 -2.07
C ARG A 40 13.08 -6.73 -0.57
N THR A 41 13.23 -5.66 0.23
CA THR A 41 13.27 -5.70 1.70
C THR A 41 11.89 -5.65 2.36
N GLY A 42 10.81 -5.66 1.57
CA GLY A 42 9.44 -5.62 2.07
C GLY A 42 8.96 -4.24 2.54
N LYS A 43 9.69 -3.18 2.19
CA LYS A 43 9.26 -1.79 2.49
C LYS A 43 8.41 -1.27 1.35
N LEU A 44 7.38 -0.49 1.69
CA LEU A 44 6.59 0.24 0.70
C LEU A 44 7.25 1.60 0.47
N ILE A 45 7.42 1.97 -0.80
CA ILE A 45 7.89 3.29 -1.21
C ILE A 45 6.80 3.91 -2.07
N LEU A 46 6.34 5.10 -1.68
CA LEU A 46 5.47 5.93 -2.50
C LEU A 46 6.31 7.05 -3.09
N THR A 47 6.28 7.16 -4.40
CA THR A 47 7.02 8.18 -5.17
C THR A 47 6.01 8.98 -5.97
N LYS A 48 6.17 10.30 -6.04
CA LYS A 48 5.43 11.12 -7.00
C LYS A 48 5.97 10.87 -8.41
#